data_AF-A0A7C2IST8-F1
#
_entry.id   AF-A0A7C2IST8-F1
#
_cell.length_a   1.000
_cell.length_b   1.000
_cell.length_c   1.000
_cell.angle_alpha   90.00
_cell.angle_beta   90.00
_cell.angle_gamma   90.00
#
_symmetry.space_group_name_H-M   'P 1'
#
loop_
_entity.id
_entity.type
_entity.pdbx_description
1 polymer ?
#
loop_
_entity_poly.entity_id
_entity_poly.type
_entity_poly.pdbx_seq_one_letter_code
_entity_poly.pdbx_strand_id
1 'polypeptide(L)'
;MDRWEFQITTHSAGEVLRVREELGYGPDEGSPPVVYCDTEGVCFFDEAPNPYVEAIVHILNEKGQQGWDLVQMVPRQADFICIWRREL
;
A
#
# COMPACT_ATOMS: atom_id res chain seq x y z
N MET A 1 -23.84 -20.75 1.67
CA MET A 1 -24.01 -19.29 1.73
C MET A 1 -22.78 -18.80 2.44
N ASP A 2 -21.89 -18.19 1.67
CA ASP A 2 -20.53 -17.96 2.13
C ASP A 2 -20.57 -16.89 3.22
N ARG A 3 -19.92 -17.18 4.35
CA ARG A 3 -19.83 -16.28 5.50
C ARG A 3 -18.49 -15.57 5.40
N TRP A 4 -18.49 -14.26 5.60
CA TRP A 4 -17.31 -13.43 5.43
C TRP A 4 -16.90 -12.77 6.73
N GLU A 5 -15.60 -12.71 6.97
CA GLU A 5 -14.98 -11.82 7.95
C GLU A 5 -14.36 -10.63 7.22
N PHE A 6 -14.45 -9.44 7.82
CA PHE A 6 -13.87 -8.21 7.28
C PHE A 6 -12.86 -7.61 8.24
N GLN A 7 -11.81 -7.00 7.70
CA GLN A 7 -10.82 -6.26 8.46
C GLN A 7 -10.44 -4.97 7.74
N ILE A 8 -10.15 -3.92 8.52
CA ILE A 8 -9.65 -2.65 8.01
C ILE A 8 -8.24 -2.44 8.56
N THR A 9 -7.30 -2.11 7.67
CA THR A 9 -5.92 -1.72 8.04
C THR A 9 -5.60 -0.32 7.53
N THR A 10 -4.63 0.33 8.15
CA THR A 10 -4.12 1.65 7.73
C THR A 10 -2.60 1.58 7.71
N HIS A 11 -2.00 2.06 6.62
CA HIS A 11 -0.56 2.00 6.39
C HIS A 11 -0.03 3.39 6.09
N SER A 12 0.93 3.83 6.89
CA SER A 12 1.48 5.19 6.80
C SER A 12 2.59 5.31 5.74
N ALA A 13 2.87 6.53 5.29
CA ALA A 13 4.03 6.79 4.44
C ALA A 13 5.36 6.31 5.08
N GLY A 14 5.52 6.47 6.41
CA GLY A 14 6.71 6.00 7.12
C GLY A 14 6.88 4.48 7.12
N GLU A 15 5.78 3.74 7.11
CA GLU A 15 5.80 2.29 6.99
C GLU A 15 6.23 1.84 5.60
N VAL A 16 5.71 2.46 4.55
CA VAL A 16 6.11 2.21 3.16
C VAL A 16 7.60 2.50 2.96
N LEU A 17 8.10 3.61 3.51
CA LEU A 17 9.51 3.96 3.46
C LEU A 17 10.40 2.91 4.14
N ARG A 18 9.99 2.42 5.32
CA ARG A 18 10.72 1.36 6.03
C ARG A 18 10.75 0.07 5.24
N VAL A 19 9.61 -0.39 4.71
CA VAL A 19 9.55 -1.64 3.90
C VAL A 19 10.39 -1.50 2.64
N ARG A 20 10.38 -0.33 1.99
CA ARG A 20 11.26 -0.02 0.86
C ARG A 20 12.74 -0.21 1.22
N GLU A 21 13.19 0.33 2.35
CA GLU A 21 14.57 0.14 2.83
C GLU A 21 14.90 -1.33 3.13
N GLU A 22 13.98 -2.06 3.77
CA GLU A 22 14.11 -3.50 4.06
C GLU A 22 14.23 -4.36 2.80
N LEU A 23 13.58 -3.94 1.71
CA LEU A 23 13.68 -4.56 0.38
C LEU A 23 15.00 -4.22 -0.35
N GLY A 24 15.91 -3.46 0.28
CA GLY A 24 17.24 -3.14 -0.25
C GLY A 24 17.27 -1.89 -1.14
N TYR A 25 16.19 -1.10 -1.17
CA TYR A 25 16.20 0.18 -1.86
C TYR A 25 16.90 1.23 -0.99
N GLY A 26 17.97 1.83 -1.52
CA GLY A 26 18.78 2.84 -0.82
C GLY A 26 18.00 4.09 -0.38
N PRO A 27 18.61 4.99 0.41
CA PRO A 27 17.95 6.20 0.89
C PRO A 27 17.39 7.01 -0.28
N ASP A 28 16.23 7.65 -0.07
CA ASP A 28 15.67 8.54 -1.08
C ASP A 28 16.62 9.73 -1.29
N GLU A 29 17.34 9.75 -2.41
CA GLU A 29 18.29 10.82 -2.77
C GLU A 29 17.58 12.13 -3.21
N GLY A 30 16.36 12.37 -2.69
CA GLY A 30 15.57 13.56 -3.00
C GLY A 30 14.84 13.48 -4.34
N SER A 31 14.52 12.27 -4.82
CA SER A 31 13.60 12.15 -5.95
C SER A 31 12.21 12.57 -5.47
N PRO A 32 11.50 13.44 -6.21
CA PRO A 32 10.18 13.89 -5.78
C PRO A 32 9.28 12.68 -5.52
N PRO A 33 8.47 12.69 -4.45
CA PRO A 33 7.64 11.55 -4.06
C PRO A 33 6.81 11.07 -5.26
N VAL A 34 7.03 9.83 -5.68
CA VAL A 34 6.42 9.22 -6.88
C VAL A 34 4.98 8.75 -6.62
N VAL A 35 4.36 9.29 -5.56
CA VAL A 35 2.92 9.25 -5.30
C VAL A 35 2.45 10.69 -5.31
N TYR A 36 2.12 11.18 -6.50
CA TYR A 36 1.46 12.47 -6.63
C TYR A 36 -0.02 12.24 -6.38
N CYS A 37 -0.48 12.61 -5.19
CA CYS A 37 -1.91 12.78 -4.92
C CYS A 37 -2.26 14.22 -5.24
N ASP A 38 -3.15 14.43 -6.21
CA ASP A 38 -3.69 15.76 -6.44
C ASP A 38 -4.59 16.22 -5.28
N THR A 39 -5.04 17.47 -5.34
CA THR A 39 -5.94 18.05 -4.33
C THR A 39 -7.32 17.38 -4.28
N GLU A 40 -7.65 16.53 -5.24
CA GLU A 40 -8.90 15.77 -5.30
C GLU A 40 -8.72 14.33 -4.75
N GLY A 41 -7.50 13.96 -4.35
CA GLY A 41 -7.17 12.65 -3.78
C GLY A 41 -6.86 11.57 -4.82
N VAL A 42 -6.64 11.94 -6.09
CA VAL A 42 -6.22 11.01 -7.14
C VAL A 42 -4.71 10.85 -7.08
N CYS A 43 -4.26 9.65 -6.74
CA CYS A 43 -2.84 9.34 -6.59
C CYS A 43 -2.30 8.62 -7.83
N PHE A 44 -1.24 9.18 -8.43
CA PHE A 44 -0.57 8.66 -9.61
C PHE A 44 0.80 8.11 -9.23
N PHE A 45 1.10 6.88 -9.71
CA PHE A 45 2.42 6.26 -9.62
C PHE A 45 3.07 6.32 -11.00
N ASP A 46 4.14 7.10 -11.16
CA ASP A 46 4.79 7.28 -12.47
C ASP A 46 5.72 6.10 -12.83
N GLU A 47 5.95 5.94 -14.15
CA GLU A 47 6.46 4.75 -14.85
C GLU A 47 7.88 4.22 -14.46
N ALA A 48 8.06 2.89 -14.66
CA ALA A 48 9.25 2.04 -14.47
C ALA A 48 9.65 1.80 -13.00
N PRO A 49 10.36 0.69 -12.66
CA PRO A 49 10.19 -0.02 -11.38
C PRO A 49 10.23 0.93 -10.20
N ASN A 50 9.08 1.04 -9.54
CA ASN A 50 8.82 2.02 -8.52
C ASN A 50 8.95 1.35 -7.15
N PRO A 51 10.03 1.61 -6.40
CA PRO A 51 10.27 1.00 -5.09
C PRO A 51 9.12 1.21 -4.10
N TYR A 52 8.35 2.29 -4.26
CA TYR A 52 7.17 2.56 -3.44
C TYR A 52 6.01 1.63 -3.80
N VAL A 53 5.77 1.39 -5.10
CA VAL A 53 4.78 0.40 -5.55
C VAL A 53 5.17 -0.99 -5.07
N GLU A 54 6.45 -1.35 -5.15
CA GLU A 54 6.92 -2.66 -4.67
C GLU A 54 6.74 -2.83 -3.15
N ALA A 55 7.04 -1.80 -2.36
CA ALA A 55 6.78 -1.82 -0.92
C ALA A 55 5.29 -1.96 -0.60
N ILE A 56 4.41 -1.24 -1.32
CA ILE A 56 2.95 -1.40 -1.16
C ILE A 56 2.51 -2.81 -1.55
N VAL A 57 2.97 -3.34 -2.69
CA VAL A 57 2.68 -4.72 -3.13
C VAL A 57 3.13 -5.72 -2.08
N HIS A 58 4.31 -5.52 -1.47
CA HIS A 58 4.80 -6.35 -0.39
C HIS A 58 3.84 -6.35 0.81
N ILE A 59 3.48 -5.17 1.33
CA ILE A 59 2.54 -4.99 2.45
C ILE A 59 1.21 -5.69 2.15
N LEU A 60 0.66 -5.50 0.95
CA LEU A 60 -0.62 -6.09 0.57
C LEU A 60 -0.53 -7.62 0.44
N ASN A 61 0.57 -8.14 -0.10
CA ASN A 61 0.79 -9.58 -0.27
C ASN A 61 1.05 -10.30 1.06
N GLU A 62 1.73 -9.68 2.02
CA GLU A 62 1.88 -10.26 3.37
C GLU A 62 0.53 -10.53 4.02
N LYS A 63 -0.44 -9.63 3.80
CA LYS A 63 -1.81 -9.81 4.25
C LYS A 63 -2.56 -10.85 3.42
N GLY A 64 -2.37 -10.83 2.10
CA GLY A 64 -2.92 -11.83 1.18
C GLY A 64 -2.50 -13.26 1.51
N GLN A 65 -1.24 -13.47 1.90
CA GLN A 65 -0.72 -14.77 2.33
C GLN A 65 -1.41 -15.32 3.59
N GLN A 66 -2.06 -14.47 4.37
CA GLN A 66 -2.88 -14.87 5.53
C GLN A 66 -4.32 -15.25 5.14
N GLY A 67 -4.62 -15.33 3.83
CA GLY A 67 -5.94 -15.71 3.30
C GLY A 67 -6.92 -14.54 3.16
N TRP A 68 -6.44 -13.30 3.18
CA TRP A 68 -7.29 -12.12 3.01
C TRP A 68 -7.31 -11.63 1.56
N ASP A 69 -8.49 -11.37 1.04
CA ASP A 69 -8.71 -10.67 -0.22
C ASP A 69 -8.79 -9.16 0.03
N LEU A 70 -8.03 -8.38 -0.75
CA LEU A 70 -8.18 -6.92 -0.78
C LEU A 70 -9.46 -6.55 -1.54
N VAL A 71 -10.41 -5.92 -0.86
CA VAL A 71 -11.67 -5.45 -1.45
C VAL A 71 -11.53 -4.04 -2.01
N GLN A 72 -10.89 -3.16 -1.23
CA GLN A 72 -10.71 -1.76 -1.61
C GLN A 72 -9.48 -1.17 -0.93
N MET A 73 -8.77 -0.29 -1.63
CA MET A 73 -7.76 0.59 -1.05
C MET A 73 -8.16 2.05 -1.28
N VAL A 74 -8.05 2.87 -0.24
CA VAL A 74 -8.40 4.29 -0.25
C VAL A 74 -7.15 5.09 0.15
N PRO A 75 -6.52 5.81 -0.80
CA PRO A 75 -5.37 6.64 -0.48
C PRO A 75 -5.81 7.93 0.23
N ARG A 76 -4.94 8.45 1.10
CA ARG A 76 -5.05 9.75 1.77
C ARG A 76 -3.70 10.46 1.70
N GLN A 77 -3.67 11.72 2.12
CA GLN A 77 -2.48 12.57 2.01
C GLN A 77 -1.23 12.01 2.74
N ALA A 78 -1.40 11.25 3.82
CA ALA A 78 -0.30 10.76 4.66
C ALA A 78 -0.24 9.23 4.82
N ASP A 79 -1.28 8.53 4.37
CA ASP A 79 -1.44 7.09 4.57
C ASP A 79 -2.46 6.53 3.57
N PHE A 80 -2.69 5.21 3.61
CA PHE A 80 -3.77 4.57 2.88
C PHE A 80 -4.52 3.58 3.77
N ILE A 81 -5.81 3.41 3.49
CA ILE A 81 -6.70 2.47 4.18
C ILE A 81 -6.97 1.29 3.26
N CYS A 82 -6.92 0.07 3.79
CA CYS A 82 -7.29 -1.14 3.08
C CYS A 82 -8.48 -1.82 3.75
N ILE A 83 -9.47 -2.21 2.94
CA ILE A 83 -10.62 -3.01 3.35
C ILE A 83 -10.39 -4.43 2.83
N TRP A 84 -10.39 -5.39 3.74
CA TRP A 84 -10.11 -6.79 3.49
C TRP A 84 -11.32 -7.65 3.78
N ARG A 85 -11.41 -8.78 3.09
CA ARG A 85 -12.35 -9.86 3.45
C ARG A 85 -11.66 -11.22 3.40
N ARG A 86 -12.19 -12.19 4.13
CA ARG A 86 -11.86 -13.61 3.94
C ARG A 86 -13.08 -14.48 4.21
N GLU A 87 -13.11 -15.65 3.60
CA GLU A 87 -14.14 -16.65 3.91
C GLU A 87 -13.92 -17.21 5.33
N LEU A 88 -15.03 -17.41 6.05
CA LEU A 88 -15.06 -17.98 7.41
C LEU A 88 -15.09 -19.51 7.41
#